data_AF-A0AA44S681-F1
#
_entry.id   AF-A0AA44S681-F1
#
_cell.length_a   1.000
_cell.length_b   1.000
_cell.length_c   1.000
_cell.angle_alpha   90.00
_cell.angle_beta   90.00
_cell.angle_gamma   90.00
#
_symmetry.space_group_name_H-M   'P 1'
#
loop_
_entity.id
_entity.type
_entity.pdbx_description
1 polymer ?
#
loop_
_entity_poly.entity_id
_entity_poly.type
_entity_poly.pdbx_seq_one_letter_code
_entity_poly.pdbx_strand_id
1 'polypeptide(L)'
;EKPEEETPREEKPQSEKPESPKPTEEPEEESPEESEEPQVETEKVEEKLREAEDLLGKIQDPIIKSNAKETLTGLKNNLLFGTQDNNTIMAEAEKLLALLKESK
;
A
#
# COMPACT_ATOMS: atom_id res chain seq x y z
N GLU A 1 -43.76 61.63 9.40
CA GLU A 1 -43.64 60.21 9.81
C GLU A 1 -44.93 59.48 9.49
N LYS A 2 -44.88 58.64 8.45
CA LYS A 2 -45.70 57.45 8.16
C LYS A 2 -45.13 56.85 6.87
N PRO A 3 -45.00 55.52 6.77
CA PRO A 3 -46.09 54.70 6.24
C PRO A 3 -46.30 53.43 7.11
N GLU A 4 -47.54 53.04 7.42
CA GLU A 4 -48.47 52.26 6.58
C GLU A 4 -47.95 50.84 6.28
N GLU A 5 -48.49 49.90 7.08
CA GLU A 5 -48.61 48.47 6.81
C GLU A 5 -49.33 48.23 5.48
N GLU A 6 -48.74 47.44 4.58
CA GLU A 6 -49.48 46.69 3.57
C GLU A 6 -49.02 45.21 3.56
N THR A 7 -50.03 44.36 3.43
CA THR A 7 -50.13 42.91 3.62
C THR A 7 -49.33 42.03 2.64
N PRO A 8 -49.18 40.72 2.95
CA PRO A 8 -48.31 39.80 2.22
C PRO A 8 -49.00 39.23 0.98
N ARG A 9 -48.28 39.11 -0.14
CA ARG A 9 -48.70 38.34 -1.31
C ARG A 9 -47.86 37.07 -1.43
N GLU A 10 -48.50 35.93 -1.16
CA GLU A 10 -48.07 34.63 -1.66
C GLU A 10 -48.22 34.58 -3.19
N GLU A 11 -47.17 34.14 -3.90
CA GLU A 11 -47.30 33.33 -5.11
C GLU A 11 -45.98 32.53 -5.34
N LYS A 12 -45.97 31.30 -4.81
CA LYS A 12 -45.54 29.98 -5.37
C LYS A 12 -44.37 29.83 -6.38
N PRO A 13 -43.83 28.60 -6.50
CA PRO A 13 -42.39 28.31 -6.42
C PRO A 13 -41.73 28.18 -7.79
N GLN A 14 -40.47 28.60 -7.89
CA GLN A 14 -39.62 28.21 -9.01
C GLN A 14 -38.66 27.11 -8.55
N SER A 15 -39.04 25.87 -8.89
CA SER A 15 -38.13 24.74 -8.88
C SER A 15 -37.01 24.99 -9.90
N GLU A 16 -35.81 25.31 -9.44
CA GLU A 16 -34.59 25.03 -10.20
C GLU A 16 -33.63 24.20 -9.33
N LYS A 17 -33.65 22.93 -9.70
CA LYS A 17 -32.75 21.80 -9.44
C LYS A 17 -31.35 22.15 -8.90
N PRO A 18 -30.81 21.37 -7.94
CA PRO A 18 -29.39 21.44 -7.62
C PRO A 18 -28.60 20.89 -8.81
N GLU A 19 -27.92 21.76 -9.55
CA GLU A 19 -26.86 21.27 -10.44
C GLU A 19 -25.71 20.78 -9.57
N SER A 20 -25.63 19.46 -9.47
CA SER A 20 -24.53 18.74 -8.87
C SER A 20 -23.21 19.17 -9.51
N PRO A 21 -22.15 19.38 -8.71
CA PRO A 21 -20.82 19.55 -9.27
C PRO A 21 -20.45 18.22 -9.93
N LYS A 22 -20.18 18.24 -11.23
CA LYS A 22 -19.49 17.14 -11.90
C LYS A 22 -18.00 17.48 -11.83
N PRO A 23 -17.22 16.91 -10.89
CA PRO A 23 -15.78 16.84 -11.12
C PRO A 23 -15.60 15.85 -12.27
N THR A 24 -15.27 16.36 -13.45
CA THR A 24 -14.81 15.51 -14.53
C THR A 24 -13.46 14.95 -14.09
N GLU A 25 -13.47 13.70 -13.65
CA GLU A 25 -12.31 12.81 -13.67
C GLU A 25 -11.71 12.84 -15.08
N GLU A 26 -10.52 13.40 -15.18
CA GLU A 26 -9.48 12.85 -16.03
C GLU A 26 -8.26 12.68 -15.10
N PRO A 27 -7.99 11.46 -14.58
CA PRO A 27 -6.63 11.16 -14.19
C PRO A 27 -5.85 11.09 -15.51
N GLU A 28 -5.07 12.13 -15.81
CA GLU A 28 -3.99 12.01 -16.77
C GLU A 28 -3.18 10.78 -16.33
N GLU A 29 -3.19 9.72 -17.13
CA GLU A 29 -2.24 8.63 -17.06
C GLU A 29 -0.85 9.23 -17.36
N GLU A 30 -0.26 9.91 -16.39
CA GLU A 30 1.19 10.00 -16.30
C GLU A 30 1.67 8.57 -16.03
N SER A 31 1.86 7.81 -17.11
CA SER A 31 2.72 6.65 -17.10
C SER A 31 4.12 7.19 -16.83
N PRO A 32 4.74 6.95 -15.65
CA PRO A 32 6.13 7.28 -15.51
C PRO A 32 6.90 6.33 -16.43
N GLU A 33 7.55 6.87 -17.45
CA GLU A 33 8.71 6.24 -18.10
C GLU A 33 9.82 6.15 -17.04
N GLU A 34 9.63 5.28 -16.06
CA GLU A 34 10.67 4.87 -15.13
C GLU A 34 11.66 4.05 -15.96
N SER A 35 12.94 4.44 -15.97
CA SER A 35 14.01 3.56 -16.43
C SER A 35 13.87 2.25 -15.68
N GLU A 36 13.30 1.23 -16.32
CA GLU A 36 13.17 -0.12 -15.79
C GLU A 36 14.58 -0.72 -15.67
N GLU A 37 15.29 -0.40 -14.59
CA GLU A 37 16.24 -1.37 -14.08
C GLU A 37 15.47 -2.67 -13.86
N PRO A 38 16.00 -3.83 -14.27
CA PRO A 38 15.28 -5.09 -14.16
C PRO A 38 15.01 -5.37 -12.67
N GLN A 39 13.80 -5.04 -12.23
CA GLN A 39 13.30 -5.39 -10.92
C GLN A 39 13.08 -6.90 -10.89
N VAL A 40 13.48 -7.53 -9.79
CA VAL A 40 13.16 -8.92 -9.53
C VAL A 40 11.64 -9.08 -9.55
N GLU A 41 11.16 -10.11 -10.23
CA GLU A 41 9.74 -10.44 -10.26
C GLU A 41 9.23 -10.73 -8.84
N THR A 42 8.09 -10.14 -8.47
CA THR A 42 7.47 -10.30 -7.14
C THR A 42 7.34 -11.77 -6.74
N GLU A 43 6.99 -12.66 -7.66
CA GLU A 43 6.87 -14.11 -7.43
C GLU A 43 8.19 -14.74 -6.94
N LYS A 44 9.34 -14.31 -7.48
CA LYS A 44 10.65 -14.79 -7.03
C LYS A 44 10.95 -14.35 -5.60
N VAL A 45 10.55 -13.13 -5.25
CA VAL A 45 10.69 -12.63 -3.88
C VAL A 45 9.79 -13.43 -2.93
N GLU A 46 8.54 -13.68 -3.31
CA GLU A 46 7.60 -14.50 -2.53
C GLU A 46 8.13 -15.93 -2.30
N GLU A 47 8.66 -16.58 -3.34
CA GLU A 47 9.27 -17.90 -3.24
C GLU A 47 10.41 -17.89 -2.21
N LYS A 48 11.25 -16.84 -2.23
CA LYS A 48 12.38 -16.72 -1.30
C LYS A 48 11.95 -16.49 0.14
N LEU A 49 10.94 -15.64 0.36
CA LEU A 49 10.37 -15.41 1.68
C LEU A 49 9.71 -16.70 2.22
N ARG A 50 9.16 -17.54 1.33
CA ARG A 50 8.64 -18.86 1.71
C ARG A 50 9.76 -19.85 2.08
N GLU A 51 10.86 -19.87 1.32
CA GLU A 51 12.07 -20.65 1.69
C GLU A 51 12.55 -20.26 3.10
N ALA A 52 12.56 -18.95 3.41
CA ALA A 52 12.95 -18.45 4.73
C ALA A 52 11.99 -18.90 5.83
N GLU A 53 10.68 -18.89 5.58
CA GLU A 53 9.68 -19.38 6.54
C GLU A 53 9.87 -20.88 6.86
N ASP A 54 10.10 -21.69 5.84
CA ASP A 54 10.32 -23.13 6.01
C ASP A 54 11.60 -23.45 6.80
N LEU A 55 12.65 -22.65 6.64
CA LEU A 55 13.88 -22.78 7.43
C LEU A 55 13.70 -22.25 8.85
N LEU A 56 12.98 -21.14 9.03
CA LEU A 56 12.66 -20.56 10.32
C LEU A 56 11.93 -21.57 11.23
N GLY A 57 11.06 -22.40 10.66
CA GLY A 57 10.39 -23.49 11.38
C GLY A 57 11.35 -24.53 11.98
N LYS A 58 12.55 -24.67 11.43
CA LYS A 58 13.57 -25.67 11.84
C LYS A 58 14.59 -25.11 12.84
N ILE A 59 14.64 -23.80 13.04
CA ILE A 59 15.56 -23.16 13.98
C ILE A 59 15.18 -23.51 15.43
N GLN A 60 16.18 -23.97 16.19
CA GLN A 60 16.04 -24.30 17.61
C GLN A 60 16.38 -23.13 18.53
N ASP A 61 17.32 -22.28 18.14
CA ASP A 61 17.72 -21.11 18.93
C ASP A 61 16.54 -20.11 19.01
N PRO A 62 15.99 -19.84 20.21
CA PRO A 62 14.82 -18.99 20.37
C PRO A 62 15.10 -17.52 20.07
N ILE A 63 16.33 -17.04 20.29
CA ILE A 63 16.73 -15.66 20.02
C ILE A 63 16.77 -15.45 18.51
N ILE A 64 17.46 -16.37 17.81
CA ILE A 64 17.57 -16.31 16.34
C ILE A 64 16.18 -16.46 15.70
N LYS A 65 15.36 -17.40 16.21
CA LYS A 65 14.00 -17.62 15.72
C LYS A 65 13.11 -16.38 15.88
N SER A 66 13.18 -15.70 17.02
CA SER A 66 12.38 -14.48 17.23
C SER A 66 12.80 -13.37 16.26
N ASN A 67 14.10 -13.11 16.15
CA ASN A 67 14.63 -12.05 15.30
C ASN A 67 14.33 -12.32 13.82
N ALA A 68 14.58 -13.54 13.35
CA ALA A 68 14.31 -13.93 11.98
C ALA A 68 12.81 -13.87 11.63
N LYS A 69 11.92 -14.18 12.58
CA LYS A 69 10.47 -14.03 12.41
C LYS A 69 10.07 -12.56 12.25
N GLU A 70 10.65 -11.67 13.05
CA GLU A 70 10.40 -10.23 12.96
C GLU A 70 10.87 -9.70 11.60
N THR A 71 12.10 -10.01 11.18
CA THR A 71 12.64 -9.64 9.86
C THR A 71 11.76 -10.18 8.73
N LEU A 72 11.39 -11.47 8.77
CA LEU A 72 10.52 -12.07 7.74
C LEU A 72 9.16 -11.35 7.64
N THR A 73 8.58 -10.98 8.77
CA THR A 73 7.30 -10.24 8.81
C THR A 73 7.48 -8.84 8.19
N GLY A 74 8.58 -8.16 8.52
CA GLY A 74 8.93 -6.88 7.92
C GLY A 74 9.07 -6.97 6.39
N LEU A 75 9.82 -7.94 5.89
CA LEU A 75 10.01 -8.14 4.45
C LEU A 75 8.71 -8.45 3.70
N LYS A 76 7.83 -9.26 4.29
CA LYS A 76 6.51 -9.55 3.71
C LYS A 76 5.62 -8.30 3.66
N ASN A 77 5.63 -7.49 4.72
CA ASN A 77 4.89 -6.23 4.73
C ASN A 77 5.46 -5.27 3.68
N ASN A 78 6.79 -5.21 3.54
CA ASN A 78 7.43 -4.37 2.54
C ASN A 78 7.01 -4.76 1.13
N LEU A 79 6.95 -6.07 0.85
CA LEU A 79 6.49 -6.61 -0.43
C LEU A 79 5.00 -6.30 -0.67
N LEU A 80 4.16 -6.50 0.34
CA LEU A 80 2.71 -6.30 0.25
C LEU A 80 2.33 -4.84 -0.01
N PHE A 81 3.00 -3.90 0.66
CA PHE A 81 2.71 -2.48 0.57
C PHE A 81 3.59 -1.75 -0.45
N GLY A 82 4.54 -2.44 -1.08
CA GLY A 82 5.51 -1.84 -2.00
C GLY A 82 6.34 -0.72 -1.35
N THR A 83 6.61 -0.80 -0.04
CA THR A 83 7.39 0.23 0.67
C THR A 83 8.88 0.17 0.37
N GLN A 84 9.32 -0.93 -0.22
CA GLN A 84 10.69 -1.18 -0.63
C GLN A 84 10.67 -1.90 -1.98
N ASP A 85 11.69 -1.66 -2.81
CA ASP A 85 11.81 -2.29 -4.12
C ASP A 85 12.12 -3.80 -3.99
N ASN A 86 11.72 -4.57 -5.00
CA ASN A 86 11.85 -6.02 -5.00
C ASN A 86 13.32 -6.47 -4.94
N ASN A 87 14.25 -5.70 -5.51
CA ASN A 87 15.68 -6.01 -5.48
C ASN A 87 16.25 -5.91 -4.06
N THR A 88 15.88 -4.87 -3.32
CA THR A 88 16.29 -4.70 -1.92
C THR A 88 15.64 -5.76 -1.03
N ILE A 89 14.34 -6.03 -1.20
CA ILE A 89 13.66 -7.11 -0.46
C ILE A 89 14.32 -8.46 -0.76
N MET A 90 14.68 -8.73 -2.02
CA MET A 90 15.38 -9.95 -2.44
C MET A 90 16.73 -10.10 -1.72
N ALA A 91 17.56 -9.06 -1.72
CA ALA A 91 18.85 -9.08 -1.06
C ALA A 91 18.73 -9.30 0.46
N GLU A 92 17.72 -8.72 1.10
CA GLU A 92 17.45 -8.95 2.52
C GLU A 92 16.92 -10.36 2.81
N ALA A 93 16.05 -10.89 1.95
CA ALA A 93 15.58 -12.27 2.05
C ALA A 93 16.74 -13.27 1.93
N GLU A 94 17.70 -13.01 1.04
CA GLU A 94 18.92 -13.81 0.91
C GLU A 94 19.81 -13.76 2.15
N LYS A 95 19.99 -12.57 2.74
CA LYS A 95 20.72 -12.42 4.02
C LYS A 95 20.03 -13.20 5.14
N LEU A 96 18.71 -13.10 5.23
CA LEU A 96 17.92 -13.84 6.22
C LEU A 96 18.09 -15.35 6.02
N LEU A 97 18.03 -15.83 4.78
CA LEU A 97 18.25 -17.23 4.45
C LEU A 97 19.64 -17.74 4.81
N ALA A 98 20.69 -16.95 4.55
CA ALA A 98 22.05 -17.30 4.94
C ALA A 98 22.16 -17.48 6.45
N LEU A 99 21.65 -16.51 7.22
CA LEU A 99 21.62 -16.56 8.68
C LEU A 99 20.85 -17.78 9.20
N LEU A 100 19.68 -18.08 8.62
CA LEU A 100 18.88 -19.26 8.98
C LEU A 100 19.61 -20.57 8.66
N LYS A 101 20.36 -20.64 7.56
CA LYS A 101 21.15 -21.83 7.18
C LYS A 101 22.32 -22.07 8.13
N GLU A 102 22.96 -20.99 8.60
CA GLU A 102 24.04 -21.06 9.58
C GLU A 102 23.55 -21.41 11.00
N SER A 103 22.28 -21.11 11.28
CA SER A 103 21.68 -21.26 12.61
C SER A 103 20.81 -22.52 12.78
N LYS A 104 20.83 -23.42 11.79
CA LYS A 104 19.97 -24.61 11.71
C LYS A 104 20.51 -25.79 12.52
#